data_AF-A0A7Y0G527-F1
#
_entry.id   AF-A0A7Y0G527-F1
#
_cell.length_a   1.000
_cell.length_b   1.000
_cell.length_c   1.000
_cell.angle_alpha   90.00
_cell.angle_beta   90.00
_cell.angle_gamma   90.00
#
_symmetry.space_group_name_H-M   'P 1'
#
loop_
_entity.id
_entity.type
_entity.pdbx_description
1 polymer ?
#
loop_
_entity_poly.entity_id
_entity_poly.type
_entity_poly.pdbx_seq_one_letter_code
_entity_poly.pdbx_strand_id
1 'polypeptide(L)'
;MLFPYPVIEQLTADQVDTWNRHFSGTAHERPRAVEEGIWRRTQEPANAEQSGWTQDENGRRRIVHYRYVYDLDYTYPVPRLVLKDLYLYHSVLAPAGEIEAYLTQVDAWLGRGRWRKKDNGTWAKGDLRATITEYDHHPQDERADRDTPAGFRSVDIRLITDEFEVPKSIRQLPWNVLAGGMRVKEQRGEPEIADDLSGLLDHMPFMVEIGCGSSIEAGVPPLHYLHEVYRVTERKDNTLTQSHRFTMRPQDDTLIEEMLTAPTAKAEQLTSMFKIAFEAQPTDAHHILKELHDAGHLVGPVIQHNFDLLAARAGLDECFVRRYDQKIPPVPFEKQANALLVVGLHADRRAVQARARERGMKVFFVDPEGLMENGEWKSYPIEGAREGDVVVRAGAIEALSRLKALLADRDREEATVRN
;
A
#
# COMPACT_ATOMS: atom_id res chain seq x y z
N MET A 1 -11.10 -11.55 -21.43
CA MET A 1 -11.77 -11.12 -20.20
C MET A 1 -12.67 -9.98 -20.61
N LEU A 2 -13.90 -9.95 -20.12
CA LEU A 2 -14.84 -8.87 -20.42
C LEU A 2 -14.81 -7.88 -19.28
N PHE A 3 -14.96 -6.60 -19.61
CA PHE A 3 -15.08 -5.50 -18.67
C PHE A 3 -16.46 -4.84 -18.82
N PRO A 4 -17.06 -4.33 -17.72
CA PRO A 4 -16.53 -4.37 -16.35
C PRO A 4 -16.50 -5.79 -15.76
N TYR A 5 -15.47 -6.10 -14.96
CA TYR A 5 -15.30 -7.42 -14.34
C TYR A 5 -15.98 -7.48 -12.96
N PRO A 6 -16.88 -8.44 -12.70
CA PRO A 6 -17.57 -8.53 -11.42
C PRO A 6 -16.61 -8.88 -10.28
N VAL A 7 -16.64 -8.08 -9.21
CA VAL A 7 -15.89 -8.30 -7.97
C VAL A 7 -16.82 -8.81 -6.88
N ILE A 8 -18.01 -8.20 -6.76
CA ILE A 8 -19.12 -8.68 -5.93
C ILE A 8 -20.38 -8.68 -6.80
N GLU A 9 -20.97 -9.86 -7.01
CA GLU A 9 -22.08 -10.05 -7.95
C GLU A 9 -23.43 -9.52 -7.45
N GLN A 10 -23.59 -9.33 -6.14
CA GLN A 10 -24.83 -8.83 -5.53
C GLN A 10 -24.50 -8.00 -4.30
N LEU A 11 -24.77 -6.70 -4.36
CA LEU A 11 -24.61 -5.81 -3.22
C LEU A 11 -25.89 -5.67 -2.42
N THR A 12 -25.75 -5.57 -1.11
CA THR A 12 -26.84 -5.14 -0.21
C THR A 12 -27.07 -3.64 -0.33
N ALA A 13 -28.22 -3.15 0.15
CA ALA A 13 -28.50 -1.72 0.23
C ALA A 13 -27.43 -0.96 1.06
N ASP A 14 -27.00 -1.56 2.17
CA ASP A 14 -25.96 -0.98 3.05
C ASP A 14 -24.60 -0.88 2.36
N GLN A 15 -24.26 -1.85 1.51
CA GLN A 15 -23.02 -1.81 0.72
C GLN A 15 -23.09 -0.73 -0.37
N VAL A 16 -24.24 -0.55 -1.02
CA VAL A 16 -24.44 0.55 -1.98
C VAL A 16 -24.36 1.91 -1.29
N ASP A 17 -24.94 2.05 -0.10
CA ASP A 17 -24.82 3.27 0.71
C ASP A 17 -23.36 3.52 1.14
N THR A 18 -22.66 2.48 1.58
CA THR A 18 -21.23 2.54 1.91
C THR A 18 -20.39 3.03 0.73
N TRP A 19 -20.62 2.48 -0.47
CA TRP A 19 -19.97 2.93 -1.70
C TRP A 19 -20.21 4.43 -1.94
N ASN A 20 -21.48 4.85 -1.92
CA ASN A 20 -21.86 6.22 -2.22
C ASN A 20 -21.35 7.23 -1.20
N ARG A 21 -21.24 6.84 0.07
CA ARG A 21 -20.77 7.73 1.14
C ARG A 21 -19.24 7.83 1.19
N HIS A 22 -18.52 6.73 0.94
CA HIS A 22 -17.10 6.65 1.27
C HIS A 22 -16.17 6.45 0.08
N PHE A 23 -16.62 5.80 -1.00
CA PHE A 23 -15.76 5.43 -2.13
C PHE A 23 -15.99 6.30 -3.37
N SER A 24 -17.24 6.63 -3.66
CA SER A 24 -17.62 7.37 -4.85
C SER A 24 -17.36 8.87 -4.70
N GLY A 25 -17.32 9.58 -5.83
CA GLY A 25 -17.15 11.02 -5.87
C GLY A 25 -15.70 11.51 -5.90
N THR A 26 -15.56 12.83 -6.04
CA THR A 26 -14.28 13.54 -6.22
C THR A 26 -13.96 14.51 -5.08
N ALA A 27 -14.81 14.57 -4.06
CA ALA A 27 -14.65 15.48 -2.92
C ALA A 27 -13.54 15.06 -1.94
N HIS A 28 -13.02 13.83 -2.09
CA HIS A 28 -11.95 13.32 -1.26
C HIS A 28 -10.58 13.76 -1.77
N GLU A 29 -9.61 13.84 -0.86
CA GLU A 29 -8.21 14.18 -1.16
C GLU A 29 -7.53 13.23 -2.18
N ARG A 30 -8.12 12.06 -2.43
CA ARG A 30 -7.76 11.12 -3.50
C ARG A 30 -9.02 10.43 -4.04
N PRO A 31 -8.98 9.91 -5.28
CA PRO A 31 -10.01 9.00 -5.77
C PRO A 31 -10.00 7.70 -4.94
N ARG A 32 -11.02 7.49 -4.09
CA ARG A 32 -11.11 6.33 -3.19
C ARG A 32 -11.58 5.06 -3.89
N ALA A 33 -12.28 5.20 -5.01
CA ALA A 33 -12.61 4.13 -5.95
C ALA A 33 -11.42 3.64 -6.80
N VAL A 34 -10.21 4.17 -6.57
CA VAL A 34 -9.00 3.76 -7.30
C VAL A 34 -8.01 3.09 -6.35
N GLU A 35 -7.60 1.89 -6.72
CA GLU A 35 -6.45 1.21 -6.13
C GLU A 35 -5.24 1.35 -7.06
N GLU A 36 -4.11 1.82 -6.53
CA GLU A 36 -2.89 2.04 -7.30
C GLU A 36 -1.68 1.61 -6.47
N GLY A 37 -0.72 0.95 -7.13
CA GLY A 37 0.51 0.54 -6.48
C GLY A 37 1.69 0.43 -7.43
N ILE A 38 2.87 0.67 -6.86
CA ILE A 38 4.14 0.68 -7.60
C ILE A 38 5.15 -0.15 -6.82
N TRP A 39 5.70 -1.16 -7.48
CA TRP A 39 6.91 -1.85 -7.06
C TRP A 39 7.99 -1.62 -8.10
N ARG A 40 9.16 -1.22 -7.63
CA ARG A 40 10.31 -0.97 -8.51
C ARG A 40 11.58 -1.33 -7.80
N ARG A 41 12.54 -1.91 -8.52
CA ARG A 41 13.86 -2.28 -8.00
C ARG A 41 14.90 -2.22 -9.11
N THR A 42 16.12 -1.87 -8.70
CA THR A 42 17.36 -1.96 -9.47
C THR A 42 18.31 -2.90 -8.72
N GLN A 43 19.14 -3.65 -9.45
CA GLN A 43 20.24 -4.41 -8.87
C GLN A 43 21.43 -3.48 -8.68
N GLU A 44 21.73 -3.12 -7.43
CA GLU A 44 22.82 -2.22 -7.07
C GLU A 44 23.57 -2.75 -5.83
N PRO A 45 24.84 -2.36 -5.61
CA PRO A 45 25.59 -2.77 -4.42
C PRO A 45 24.85 -2.47 -3.11
N ALA A 46 24.15 -1.33 -3.04
CA ALA A 46 23.43 -0.88 -1.86
C ALA A 46 22.24 -1.77 -1.45
N ASN A 47 21.80 -2.71 -2.30
CA ASN A 47 20.73 -3.65 -1.98
C ASN A 47 21.09 -5.10 -2.33
N ALA A 48 22.38 -5.44 -2.34
CA ALA A 48 22.85 -6.73 -2.83
C ALA A 48 22.16 -7.93 -2.17
N GLU A 49 21.88 -7.85 -0.86
CA GLU A 49 21.17 -8.90 -0.12
C GLU A 49 19.76 -9.16 -0.70
N GLN A 50 18.99 -8.12 -1.01
CA GLN A 50 17.61 -8.28 -1.47
C GLN A 50 17.50 -8.40 -2.99
N SER A 51 18.42 -7.81 -3.76
CA SER A 51 18.38 -7.82 -5.23
C SER A 51 19.18 -8.98 -5.83
N GLY A 52 20.03 -9.63 -5.02
CA GLY A 52 20.98 -10.63 -5.50
C GLY A 52 22.10 -10.07 -6.36
N TRP A 53 22.43 -8.79 -6.20
CA TRP A 53 23.51 -8.14 -6.94
C TRP A 53 24.84 -8.89 -6.75
N THR A 54 25.56 -9.07 -7.85
CA THR A 54 26.94 -9.56 -7.88
C THR A 54 27.79 -8.66 -8.79
N GLN A 55 29.11 -8.79 -8.72
CA GLN A 55 30.02 -7.97 -9.54
C GLN A 55 29.91 -8.28 -11.05
N ASP A 56 29.57 -9.52 -11.42
CA ASP A 56 29.59 -9.99 -12.81
C ASP A 56 28.21 -9.95 -13.51
N GLU A 57 27.10 -9.96 -12.74
CA GLU A 57 25.74 -9.93 -13.27
C GLU A 57 24.89 -8.87 -12.57
N ASN A 58 25.07 -7.60 -12.95
CA ASN A 58 24.36 -6.48 -12.33
C ASN A 58 23.67 -5.56 -13.34
N GLY A 59 22.81 -4.68 -12.81
CA GLY A 59 22.09 -3.70 -13.60
C GLY A 59 20.68 -4.11 -14.03
N ARG A 60 20.16 -5.26 -13.56
CA ARG A 60 18.75 -5.59 -13.77
C ARG A 60 17.85 -4.54 -13.12
N ARG A 61 16.74 -4.22 -13.77
CA ARG A 61 15.69 -3.35 -13.23
C ARG A 61 14.35 -3.99 -13.47
N ARG A 62 13.47 -3.93 -12.48
CA ARG A 62 12.08 -4.35 -12.61
C ARG A 62 11.15 -3.27 -12.09
N ILE A 63 10.07 -3.03 -12.81
CA ILE A 63 8.98 -2.13 -12.41
C ILE A 63 7.66 -2.86 -12.64
N VAL A 64 6.77 -2.79 -11.65
CA VAL A 64 5.35 -3.13 -11.75
C VAL A 64 4.57 -1.91 -11.27
N HIS A 65 3.68 -1.41 -12.10
CA HIS A 65 2.74 -0.35 -11.76
C HIS A 65 1.35 -0.79 -12.17
N TYR A 66 0.42 -0.79 -11.22
CA TYR A 66 -0.99 -1.04 -11.51
C TYR A 66 -1.85 0.12 -11.09
N ARG A 67 -2.98 0.26 -11.77
CA ARG A 67 -4.05 1.19 -11.44
C ARG A 67 -5.39 0.56 -11.81
N TYR A 68 -6.22 0.34 -10.81
CA TYR A 68 -7.53 -0.29 -10.92
C TYR A 68 -8.60 0.70 -10.51
N VAL A 69 -9.62 0.86 -11.37
CA VAL A 69 -10.77 1.72 -11.11
C VAL A 69 -11.96 0.84 -10.86
N TYR A 70 -12.59 1.02 -9.71
CA TYR A 70 -13.79 0.33 -9.31
C TYR A 70 -15.01 1.22 -9.50
N ASP A 71 -16.17 0.61 -9.73
CA ASP A 71 -17.45 1.32 -9.83
C ASP A 71 -18.61 0.40 -9.44
N LEU A 72 -19.81 0.97 -9.36
CA LEU A 72 -21.04 0.18 -9.30
C LEU A 72 -21.62 -0.02 -10.69
N ASP A 73 -21.98 -1.27 -10.97
CA ASP A 73 -22.72 -1.64 -12.18
C ASP A 73 -24.19 -1.86 -11.84
N TYR A 74 -25.05 -1.07 -12.50
CA TYR A 74 -26.51 -1.06 -12.34
C TYR A 74 -27.24 -1.73 -13.52
N THR A 75 -26.55 -2.41 -14.44
CA THR A 75 -27.24 -3.06 -15.58
C THR A 75 -28.10 -4.26 -15.15
N TYR A 76 -27.97 -4.72 -13.91
CA TYR A 76 -28.74 -5.82 -13.31
C TYR A 76 -29.68 -5.29 -12.21
N PRO A 77 -30.76 -6.02 -11.87
CA PRO A 77 -31.70 -5.58 -10.82
C PRO A 77 -31.06 -5.35 -9.45
N VAL A 78 -30.01 -6.10 -9.13
CA VAL A 78 -29.18 -5.92 -7.93
C VAL A 78 -27.84 -5.35 -8.38
N PRO A 79 -27.40 -4.18 -7.85
CA PRO A 79 -26.13 -3.58 -8.21
C PRO A 79 -24.94 -4.48 -7.87
N ARG A 80 -23.87 -4.34 -8.64
CA ARG A 80 -22.63 -5.11 -8.49
C ARG A 80 -21.45 -4.19 -8.25
N LEU A 81 -20.51 -4.61 -7.40
CA LEU A 81 -19.20 -3.97 -7.37
C LEU A 81 -18.37 -4.56 -8.50
N VAL A 82 -17.79 -3.70 -9.34
CA VAL A 82 -17.03 -4.13 -10.50
C VAL A 82 -15.67 -3.47 -10.57
N LEU A 83 -14.69 -4.18 -11.13
CA LEU A 83 -13.48 -3.60 -11.67
C LEU A 83 -13.83 -3.05 -13.06
N LYS A 84 -13.99 -1.74 -13.14
CA LYS A 84 -14.36 -1.03 -14.36
C LYS A 84 -13.20 -0.93 -15.33
N ASP A 85 -12.05 -0.48 -14.84
CA ASP A 85 -10.84 -0.29 -15.64
C ASP A 85 -9.63 -0.93 -14.99
N LEU A 86 -8.82 -1.59 -15.81
CA LEU A 86 -7.56 -2.19 -15.41
C LEU A 86 -6.42 -1.55 -16.21
N TYR A 87 -5.38 -1.13 -15.50
CA TYR A 87 -4.07 -0.84 -16.07
C TYR A 87 -3.01 -1.58 -15.27
N LEU A 88 -2.16 -2.33 -15.97
CA LEU A 88 -0.98 -2.99 -15.44
C LEU A 88 0.19 -2.74 -16.39
N TYR A 89 1.26 -2.19 -15.85
CA TYR A 89 2.50 -1.91 -16.56
C TYR A 89 3.63 -2.66 -15.89
N HIS A 90 4.40 -3.36 -16.70
CA HIS A 90 5.56 -4.12 -16.31
C HIS A 90 6.73 -3.72 -17.19
N SER A 91 7.87 -3.41 -16.58
CA SER A 91 9.11 -3.08 -17.30
C SER A 91 10.25 -3.87 -16.70
N VAL A 92 11.03 -4.54 -17.55
CA VAL A 92 12.22 -5.27 -17.12
C VAL A 92 13.40 -4.90 -18.01
N LEU A 93 14.55 -4.64 -17.37
CA LEU A 93 15.87 -4.50 -17.98
C LEU A 93 16.70 -5.70 -17.51
N ALA A 94 17.28 -6.45 -18.45
CA ALA A 94 18.07 -7.65 -18.17
C ALA A 94 19.07 -7.91 -19.31
N PRO A 95 20.03 -8.85 -19.18
CA PRO A 95 20.88 -9.26 -20.30
C PRO A 95 20.05 -9.61 -21.54
N ALA A 96 20.51 -9.24 -22.73
CA ALA A 96 19.76 -9.37 -23.99
C ALA A 96 19.24 -10.80 -24.21
N GLY A 97 20.06 -11.81 -23.94
CA GLY A 97 19.65 -13.22 -24.04
C GLY A 97 18.56 -13.62 -23.05
N GLU A 98 18.51 -13.03 -21.85
CA GLU A 98 17.38 -13.24 -20.92
C GLU A 98 16.11 -12.59 -21.47
N ILE A 99 16.19 -11.41 -22.08
CA ILE A 99 15.03 -10.74 -22.71
C ILE A 99 14.52 -11.52 -23.92
N GLU A 100 15.39 -12.01 -24.79
CA GLU A 100 15.02 -12.83 -25.95
C GLU A 100 14.30 -14.13 -25.54
N ALA A 101 14.83 -14.82 -24.53
CA ALA A 101 14.19 -16.00 -23.97
C ALA A 101 12.82 -15.67 -23.35
N TYR A 102 12.72 -14.52 -22.66
CA TYR A 102 11.46 -14.07 -22.07
C TYR A 102 10.41 -13.72 -23.14
N LEU A 103 10.78 -13.00 -24.19
CA LEU A 103 9.88 -12.67 -25.31
C LEU A 103 9.36 -13.92 -26.02
N THR A 104 10.21 -14.94 -26.18
CA THR A 104 9.79 -16.25 -26.71
C THR A 104 8.71 -16.89 -25.85
N GLN A 105 8.84 -16.80 -24.51
CA GLN A 105 7.81 -17.28 -23.59
C GLN A 105 6.54 -16.42 -23.65
N VAL A 106 6.67 -15.10 -23.75
CA VAL A 106 5.53 -14.19 -23.88
C VAL A 106 4.71 -14.51 -25.12
N ASP A 107 5.33 -14.77 -26.26
CA ASP A 107 4.65 -15.22 -27.48
C ASP A 107 3.92 -16.56 -27.27
N ALA A 108 4.56 -17.52 -26.60
CA ALA A 108 3.94 -18.79 -26.24
C ALA A 108 2.73 -18.59 -25.31
N TRP A 109 2.82 -17.68 -24.34
CA TRP A 109 1.73 -17.34 -23.41
C TRP A 109 0.58 -16.63 -24.11
N LEU A 110 0.85 -15.72 -25.04
CA LEU A 110 -0.17 -15.11 -25.90
C LEU A 110 -0.93 -16.17 -26.69
N GLY A 111 -0.21 -17.15 -27.27
CA GLY A 111 -0.78 -18.31 -27.95
C GLY A 111 -1.66 -19.16 -27.03
N ARG A 112 -1.12 -19.60 -25.88
CA ARG A 112 -1.84 -20.40 -24.85
C ARG A 112 -3.09 -19.68 -24.34
N GLY A 113 -2.96 -18.37 -24.11
CA GLY A 113 -4.04 -17.48 -23.68
C GLY A 113 -5.05 -17.17 -24.78
N ARG A 114 -4.82 -17.60 -26.03
CA ARG A 114 -5.66 -17.33 -27.22
C ARG A 114 -5.87 -15.84 -27.45
N TRP A 115 -4.82 -15.04 -27.28
CA TRP A 115 -4.83 -13.62 -27.63
C TRP A 115 -4.84 -13.46 -29.15
N ARG A 116 -5.61 -12.48 -29.64
CA ARG A 116 -5.66 -12.16 -31.06
C ARG A 116 -4.73 -11.00 -31.35
N LYS A 117 -3.76 -11.20 -32.24
CA LYS A 117 -2.92 -10.12 -32.73
C LYS A 117 -3.80 -9.10 -33.48
N LYS A 118 -3.54 -7.83 -33.23
CA LYS A 118 -4.14 -6.65 -33.87
C LYS A 118 -3.04 -5.90 -34.63
N ASP A 119 -3.42 -4.82 -35.29
CA ASP A 119 -2.46 -3.94 -35.94
C ASP A 119 -1.54 -3.28 -34.91
N ASN A 120 -0.39 -2.77 -35.38
CA ASN A 120 0.55 -1.99 -34.57
C ASN A 120 1.12 -2.73 -33.34
N GLY A 121 1.33 -4.04 -33.43
CA GLY A 121 1.97 -4.81 -32.35
C GLY A 121 1.16 -4.86 -31.06
N THR A 122 -0.17 -4.80 -31.17
CA THR A 122 -1.09 -4.93 -30.03
C THR A 122 -1.78 -6.29 -30.08
N TRP A 123 -2.13 -6.86 -28.93
CA TRP A 123 -2.93 -8.08 -28.82
C TRP A 123 -4.21 -7.82 -28.03
N ALA A 124 -5.27 -8.57 -28.32
CA ALA A 124 -6.57 -8.41 -27.68
C ALA A 124 -7.12 -9.73 -27.14
N LYS A 125 -7.77 -9.67 -25.97
CA LYS A 125 -8.51 -10.79 -25.36
C LYS A 125 -9.77 -10.29 -24.64
N GLY A 126 -10.90 -10.28 -25.35
CA GLY A 126 -12.10 -9.56 -24.91
C GLY A 126 -11.79 -8.06 -24.89
N ASP A 127 -11.99 -7.40 -23.76
CA ASP A 127 -11.78 -5.97 -23.61
C ASP A 127 -10.37 -5.64 -23.09
N LEU A 128 -9.51 -6.64 -22.86
CA LEU A 128 -8.10 -6.38 -22.56
C LEU A 128 -7.27 -6.18 -23.82
N ARG A 129 -6.32 -5.25 -23.74
CA ARG A 129 -5.29 -4.97 -24.73
C ARG A 129 -3.92 -5.21 -24.09
N ALA A 130 -3.03 -5.88 -24.81
CA ALA A 130 -1.63 -6.04 -24.44
C ALA A 130 -0.74 -5.35 -25.48
N THR A 131 0.26 -4.59 -25.04
CA THR A 131 1.31 -4.01 -25.88
C THR A 131 2.66 -4.46 -25.33
N ILE A 132 3.55 -4.87 -26.23
CA ILE A 132 4.92 -5.27 -25.90
C ILE A 132 5.85 -4.32 -26.66
N THR A 133 6.81 -3.72 -25.97
CA THR A 133 7.74 -2.76 -26.58
C THR A 133 9.15 -3.03 -26.09
N GLU A 134 10.07 -3.26 -27.02
CA GLU A 134 11.48 -3.49 -26.73
C GLU A 134 12.27 -2.20 -26.87
N TYR A 135 13.34 -2.08 -26.08
CA TYR A 135 14.28 -0.97 -26.16
C TYR A 135 15.71 -1.47 -25.94
N ASP A 136 16.61 -1.07 -26.83
CA ASP A 136 18.05 -1.17 -26.60
C ASP A 136 18.47 -0.17 -25.50
N HIS A 137 17.92 1.04 -25.57
CA HIS A 137 18.06 2.08 -24.55
C HIS A 137 16.68 2.59 -24.17
N HIS A 138 16.30 2.43 -22.91
CA HIS A 138 14.96 2.79 -22.47
C HIS A 138 14.84 4.32 -22.33
N PRO A 139 13.84 4.98 -22.96
CA PRO A 139 13.77 6.44 -22.99
C PRO A 139 13.62 7.09 -21.60
N GLN A 140 13.04 6.36 -20.63
CA GLN A 140 12.93 6.85 -19.24
C GLN A 140 14.21 6.69 -18.43
N ASP A 141 15.11 5.79 -18.83
CA ASP A 141 16.44 5.71 -18.22
C ASP A 141 17.34 6.81 -18.75
N GLU A 142 17.36 7.02 -20.07
CA GLU A 142 18.10 8.11 -20.71
C GLU A 142 17.72 9.47 -20.11
N ARG A 143 16.41 9.71 -19.95
CA ARG A 143 15.91 10.95 -19.32
C ARG A 143 16.37 11.12 -17.87
N ALA A 144 16.58 10.01 -17.16
CA ALA A 144 17.02 10.00 -15.76
C ALA A 144 18.54 9.83 -15.62
N ASP A 145 19.30 9.91 -16.72
CA ASP A 145 20.74 9.70 -16.77
C ASP A 145 21.16 8.37 -16.11
N ARG A 146 20.37 7.32 -16.37
CA ARG A 146 20.66 5.95 -15.92
C ARG A 146 21.20 5.14 -17.07
N ASP A 147 22.44 4.68 -16.94
CA ASP A 147 23.07 3.87 -17.97
C ASP A 147 22.36 2.53 -18.15
N THR A 148 22.21 2.13 -19.42
CA THR A 148 21.90 0.75 -19.78
C THR A 148 23.22 -0.02 -19.84
N PRO A 149 23.42 -1.07 -19.01
CA PRO A 149 24.65 -1.85 -19.05
C PRO A 149 24.90 -2.46 -20.43
N ALA A 150 26.17 -2.64 -20.79
CA ALA A 150 26.54 -3.26 -22.07
C ALA A 150 25.94 -4.68 -22.18
N GLY A 151 25.29 -4.96 -23.31
CA GLY A 151 24.63 -6.25 -23.54
C GLY A 151 23.28 -6.41 -22.83
N PHE A 152 22.74 -5.37 -22.18
CA PHE A 152 21.38 -5.38 -21.63
C PHE A 152 20.40 -4.75 -22.61
N ARG A 153 19.14 -5.18 -22.53
CA ARG A 153 18.00 -4.61 -23.24
C ARG A 153 16.81 -4.59 -22.30
N SER A 154 15.79 -3.81 -22.62
CA SER A 154 14.56 -3.77 -21.82
C SER A 154 13.33 -4.08 -22.64
N VAL A 155 12.31 -4.59 -21.95
CA VAL A 155 10.98 -4.81 -22.49
C VAL A 155 9.96 -4.21 -21.54
N ASP A 156 9.00 -3.51 -22.13
CA ASP A 156 7.79 -3.04 -21.49
C ASP A 156 6.61 -3.88 -21.96
N ILE A 157 5.81 -4.36 -21.00
CA ILE A 157 4.55 -5.05 -21.25
C ILE A 157 3.45 -4.26 -20.53
N ARG A 158 2.49 -3.77 -21.31
CA ARG A 158 1.34 -3.04 -20.80
C ARG A 158 0.08 -3.84 -21.07
N LEU A 159 -0.67 -4.15 -20.03
CA LEU A 159 -2.05 -4.65 -20.11
C LEU A 159 -3.01 -3.55 -19.68
N ILE A 160 -4.02 -3.29 -20.51
CA ILE A 160 -4.98 -2.22 -20.24
C ILE A 160 -6.36 -2.61 -20.76
N THR A 161 -7.41 -2.23 -20.06
CA THR A 161 -8.78 -2.30 -20.59
C THR A 161 -8.91 -1.38 -21.80
N ASP A 162 -9.69 -1.79 -22.79
CA ASP A 162 -9.99 -1.00 -23.98
C ASP A 162 -10.58 0.35 -23.58
N GLU A 163 -10.25 1.40 -24.33
CA GLU A 163 -10.73 2.77 -24.08
C GLU A 163 -10.28 3.40 -22.74
N PHE A 164 -9.58 2.68 -21.86
CA PHE A 164 -9.07 3.27 -20.63
C PHE A 164 -7.88 4.19 -20.90
N GLU A 165 -8.08 5.48 -20.72
CA GLU A 165 -7.02 6.48 -20.86
C GLU A 165 -6.27 6.71 -19.55
N VAL A 166 -5.00 6.32 -19.53
CA VAL A 166 -4.12 6.60 -18.39
C VAL A 166 -3.31 7.87 -18.66
N PRO A 167 -3.53 8.95 -17.88
CA PRO A 167 -2.85 10.23 -18.08
C PRO A 167 -1.33 10.08 -18.06
N LYS A 168 -0.64 10.97 -18.79
CA LYS A 168 0.84 10.97 -18.83
C LYS A 168 1.44 11.08 -17.43
N SER A 169 0.87 11.90 -16.54
CA SER A 169 1.32 12.03 -15.15
C SER A 169 1.35 10.69 -14.41
N ILE A 170 0.31 9.88 -14.58
CA ILE A 170 0.21 8.54 -14.01
C ILE A 170 1.21 7.58 -14.67
N ARG A 171 1.32 7.58 -16.01
CA ARG A 171 2.30 6.72 -16.71
C ARG A 171 3.75 7.01 -16.35
N GLN A 172 4.07 8.25 -15.95
CA GLN A 172 5.42 8.65 -15.53
C GLN A 172 5.69 8.39 -14.05
N LEU A 173 4.65 8.14 -13.25
CA LEU A 173 4.75 7.96 -11.81
C LEU A 173 5.74 6.87 -11.37
N PRO A 174 5.75 5.65 -11.94
CA PRO A 174 6.72 4.63 -11.53
C PRO A 174 8.17 5.04 -11.81
N TRP A 175 8.39 5.81 -12.89
CA TRP A 175 9.69 6.32 -13.28
C TRP A 175 10.18 7.41 -12.31
N ASN A 176 9.29 8.34 -11.94
CA ASN A 176 9.57 9.35 -10.94
C ASN A 176 9.88 8.72 -9.57
N VAL A 177 9.10 7.71 -9.17
CA VAL A 177 9.32 6.95 -7.93
C VAL A 177 10.63 6.18 -7.96
N LEU A 178 11.04 5.65 -9.11
CA LEU A 178 12.35 5.00 -9.28
C LEU A 178 13.52 5.99 -9.19
N ALA A 179 13.40 7.15 -9.83
CA ALA A 179 14.40 8.22 -9.75
C ALA A 179 14.64 8.73 -8.32
N GLY A 180 13.64 8.61 -7.43
CA GLY A 180 13.76 8.95 -6.01
C GLY A 180 14.70 8.05 -5.19
N GLY A 181 15.31 7.02 -5.78
CA GLY A 181 16.30 6.16 -5.13
C GLY A 181 15.70 5.20 -4.10
N MET A 182 16.50 4.35 -3.47
CA MET A 182 15.98 3.44 -2.44
C MET A 182 15.59 4.18 -1.16
N ARG A 183 14.60 3.63 -0.44
CA ARG A 183 14.27 4.12 0.90
C ARG A 183 15.44 3.80 1.82
N VAL A 184 15.98 4.84 2.45
CA VAL A 184 16.89 4.70 3.59
C VAL A 184 16.04 4.35 4.81
N LYS A 185 16.30 3.20 5.44
CA LYS A 185 15.65 2.82 6.70
C LYS A 185 16.16 3.76 7.81
N GLU A 186 15.26 4.29 8.63
CA GLU A 186 15.68 4.99 9.84
C GLU A 186 16.32 4.02 10.83
N GLN A 187 17.25 4.52 11.63
CA GLN A 187 17.81 3.76 12.74
C GLN A 187 16.93 3.95 13.97
N ARG A 188 16.68 2.86 14.69
CA ARG A 188 16.04 2.91 16.00
C ARG A 188 17.05 3.42 17.03
N GLY A 189 16.64 4.38 17.85
CA GLY A 189 17.37 4.81 19.06
C GLY A 189 16.88 4.06 20.29
N GLU A 190 16.89 4.73 21.43
CA GLU A 190 16.43 4.18 22.72
C GLU A 190 15.14 4.87 23.21
N PRO A 191 13.96 4.47 22.70
CA PRO A 191 12.69 4.97 23.23
C PRO A 191 12.40 4.40 24.62
N GLU A 192 11.60 5.12 25.40
CA GLU A 192 11.05 4.61 26.66
C GLU A 192 10.04 3.50 26.36
N ILE A 193 10.12 2.38 27.09
CA ILE A 193 9.12 1.31 27.02
C ILE A 193 8.18 1.46 28.22
N ALA A 194 6.88 1.61 27.96
CA ALA A 194 5.86 1.78 28.98
C ALA A 194 4.82 0.65 28.94
N ASP A 195 4.17 0.41 30.08
CA ASP A 195 3.14 -0.62 30.21
C ASP A 195 1.80 -0.19 29.60
N ASP A 196 1.46 1.10 29.68
CA ASP A 196 0.25 1.67 29.09
C ASP A 196 0.45 3.14 28.64
N LEU A 197 -0.64 3.76 28.17
CA LEU A 197 -0.66 5.13 27.67
C LEU A 197 -0.93 6.18 28.75
N SER A 198 -0.73 5.88 30.04
CA SER A 198 -0.93 6.84 31.13
C SER A 198 -0.13 8.14 30.95
N GLY A 199 1.11 8.06 30.47
CA GLY A 199 1.93 9.25 30.18
C GLY A 199 1.36 10.15 29.07
N LEU A 200 0.44 9.66 28.22
CA LEU A 200 -0.21 10.49 27.20
C LEU A 200 -1.16 11.53 27.83
N LEU A 201 -1.70 11.26 29.02
CA LEU A 201 -2.65 12.15 29.70
C LEU A 201 -2.00 13.51 30.05
N ASP A 202 -0.69 13.55 30.25
CA ASP A 202 0.05 14.79 30.51
C ASP A 202 0.25 15.66 29.24
N HIS A 203 -0.10 15.12 28.07
CA HIS A 203 0.10 15.75 26.76
C HIS A 203 -1.20 15.83 25.94
N MET A 204 -2.33 16.05 26.60
CA MET A 204 -3.63 16.24 25.95
C MET A 204 -3.81 17.67 25.42
N PRO A 205 -4.59 17.88 24.34
CA PRO A 205 -5.12 16.86 23.44
C PRO A 205 -4.03 16.35 22.48
N PHE A 206 -4.30 15.23 21.80
CA PHE A 206 -3.36 14.60 20.87
C PHE A 206 -3.95 14.44 19.47
N MET A 207 -3.08 14.25 18.47
CA MET A 207 -3.45 13.76 17.14
C MET A 207 -3.12 12.27 17.01
N VAL A 208 -3.71 11.58 16.03
CA VAL A 208 -3.42 10.17 15.77
C VAL A 208 -2.91 9.92 14.35
N GLU A 209 -1.87 9.09 14.25
CA GLU A 209 -1.40 8.48 13.00
C GLU A 209 -1.65 6.96 13.08
N ILE A 210 -2.27 6.39 12.06
CA ILE A 210 -2.59 4.96 12.04
C ILE A 210 -2.00 4.25 10.81
N GLY A 211 -1.46 3.06 11.05
CA GLY A 211 -1.01 2.11 10.05
C GLY A 211 -1.90 0.87 10.00
N CYS A 212 -1.41 -0.20 9.37
CA CYS A 212 -2.22 -1.39 9.14
C CYS A 212 -2.63 -2.12 10.43
N GLY A 213 -1.93 -1.90 11.54
CA GLY A 213 -2.23 -2.56 12.82
C GLY A 213 -3.62 -2.26 13.38
N SER A 214 -4.27 -1.14 13.02
CA SER A 214 -5.65 -0.85 13.43
C SER A 214 -6.71 -1.65 12.67
N SER A 215 -6.34 -2.27 11.55
CA SER A 215 -7.25 -2.95 10.61
C SER A 215 -7.06 -4.47 10.55
N ILE A 216 -6.13 -5.04 11.33
CA ILE A 216 -5.83 -6.48 11.29
C ILE A 216 -7.06 -7.32 11.67
N GLU A 217 -7.76 -6.93 12.73
CA GLU A 217 -8.94 -7.63 13.22
C GLU A 217 -10.15 -7.52 12.28
N ALA A 218 -10.13 -6.56 11.34
CA ALA A 218 -11.13 -6.45 10.28
C ALA A 218 -10.88 -7.44 9.11
N GLY A 219 -9.82 -8.24 9.20
CA GLY A 219 -9.45 -9.22 8.17
C GLY A 219 -8.75 -8.61 6.95
N VAL A 220 -8.41 -7.31 6.98
CA VAL A 220 -7.68 -6.64 5.89
C VAL A 220 -6.25 -7.19 5.84
N PRO A 221 -5.81 -7.79 4.73
CA PRO A 221 -4.49 -8.39 4.66
C PRO A 221 -3.36 -7.35 4.82
N PRO A 222 -2.22 -7.74 5.40
CA PRO A 222 -1.04 -6.89 5.46
C PRO A 222 -0.45 -6.65 4.07
N LEU A 223 0.35 -5.59 3.92
CA LEU A 223 0.90 -5.18 2.61
C LEU A 223 1.70 -6.27 1.87
N HIS A 224 2.34 -7.19 2.60
CA HIS A 224 3.10 -8.27 1.96
C HIS A 224 2.20 -9.23 1.15
N TYR A 225 0.89 -9.29 1.43
CA TYR A 225 -0.06 -10.01 0.59
C TYR A 225 0.02 -9.56 -0.88
N LEU A 226 0.19 -8.25 -1.11
CA LEU A 226 0.36 -7.72 -2.47
C LEU A 226 1.70 -8.14 -3.10
N HIS A 227 2.73 -8.48 -2.31
CA HIS A 227 3.97 -9.01 -2.90
C HIS A 227 3.73 -10.37 -3.55
N GLU A 228 2.86 -11.20 -2.97
CA GLU A 228 2.45 -12.45 -3.57
C GLU A 228 1.63 -12.17 -4.82
N VAL A 229 0.56 -11.37 -4.70
CA VAL A 229 -0.33 -11.03 -5.84
C VAL A 229 0.45 -10.51 -7.05
N TYR A 230 1.47 -9.67 -6.86
CA TYR A 230 2.25 -9.07 -7.97
C TYR A 230 3.63 -9.70 -8.20
N ARG A 231 3.90 -10.86 -7.56
CA ARG A 231 5.16 -11.62 -7.69
C ARG A 231 6.39 -10.72 -7.48
N VAL A 232 6.32 -9.85 -6.46
CA VAL A 232 7.34 -8.82 -6.19
C VAL A 232 8.60 -9.44 -5.58
N THR A 233 8.42 -10.47 -4.78
CA THR A 233 9.47 -11.18 -4.06
C THR A 233 9.29 -12.68 -4.22
N GLU A 234 10.36 -13.44 -3.97
CA GLU A 234 10.37 -14.92 -3.95
C GLU A 234 9.53 -15.54 -2.81
N ARG A 235 8.85 -14.70 -2.02
CA ARG A 235 7.98 -15.11 -0.92
C ARG A 235 6.88 -16.06 -1.41
N LYS A 236 6.73 -17.19 -0.72
CA LYS A 236 5.71 -18.23 -0.97
C LYS A 236 4.87 -18.55 0.27
N ASP A 237 5.08 -17.83 1.36
CA ASP A 237 4.48 -18.07 2.67
C ASP A 237 4.22 -16.76 3.42
N ASN A 238 3.53 -16.86 4.55
CA ASN A 238 3.30 -15.72 5.44
C ASN A 238 4.48 -15.44 6.38
N THR A 239 5.65 -16.04 6.16
CA THR A 239 6.82 -15.87 7.01
C THR A 239 7.36 -14.44 6.91
N LEU A 240 7.38 -13.74 8.04
CA LEU A 240 7.87 -12.37 8.15
C LEU A 240 9.38 -12.37 8.39
N THR A 241 10.13 -12.72 7.34
CA THR A 241 11.57 -12.46 7.28
C THR A 241 11.81 -11.14 6.54
N GLN A 242 12.81 -10.38 6.99
CA GLN A 242 13.23 -9.14 6.31
C GLN A 242 13.94 -9.39 4.96
N SER A 243 14.12 -10.65 4.57
CA SER A 243 15.14 -11.10 3.61
C SER A 243 14.60 -11.82 2.38
N HIS A 244 13.30 -11.77 2.10
CA HIS A 244 12.78 -12.30 0.83
C HIS A 244 13.37 -11.50 -0.34
N ARG A 245 14.09 -12.19 -1.22
CA ARG A 245 14.71 -11.58 -2.40
C ARG A 245 13.64 -11.06 -3.35
N PHE A 246 13.94 -9.97 -4.03
CA PHE A 246 13.11 -9.44 -5.11
C PHE A 246 13.22 -10.34 -6.33
N THR A 247 12.08 -10.59 -6.97
CA THR A 247 12.05 -11.24 -8.28
C THR A 247 12.62 -10.27 -9.31
N MET A 248 13.86 -10.50 -9.76
CA MET A 248 14.57 -9.59 -10.68
C MET A 248 14.76 -10.18 -12.08
N ARG A 249 14.80 -11.50 -12.22
CA ARG A 249 15.00 -12.15 -13.53
C ARG A 249 13.64 -12.30 -14.22
N PRO A 250 13.56 -12.01 -15.54
CA PRO A 250 12.31 -12.19 -16.28
C PRO A 250 11.73 -13.61 -16.17
N GLN A 251 12.59 -14.63 -16.12
CA GLN A 251 12.20 -16.04 -16.12
C GLN A 251 11.58 -16.49 -14.78
N ASP A 252 11.89 -15.80 -13.69
CA ASP A 252 11.34 -16.10 -12.35
C ASP A 252 10.01 -15.36 -12.09
N ASP A 253 9.62 -14.46 -12.99
CA ASP A 253 8.44 -13.61 -12.86
C ASP A 253 7.22 -14.16 -13.61
N THR A 254 6.33 -14.81 -12.86
CA THR A 254 5.11 -15.40 -13.42
C THR A 254 3.94 -14.42 -13.59
N LEU A 255 4.08 -13.14 -13.20
CA LEU A 255 2.96 -12.18 -13.24
C LEU A 255 2.38 -12.04 -14.65
N ILE A 256 3.25 -11.89 -15.65
CA ILE A 256 2.84 -11.72 -17.04
C ILE A 256 2.31 -13.02 -17.63
N GLU A 257 2.89 -14.17 -17.29
CA GLU A 257 2.35 -15.47 -17.68
C GLU A 257 0.89 -15.62 -17.21
N GLU A 258 0.63 -15.35 -15.92
CA GLU A 258 -0.69 -15.51 -15.32
C GLU A 258 -1.70 -14.56 -15.98
N MET A 259 -1.33 -13.31 -16.23
CA MET A 259 -2.17 -12.33 -16.91
C MET A 259 -2.46 -12.71 -18.36
N LEU A 260 -1.50 -13.27 -19.09
CA LEU A 260 -1.71 -13.64 -20.49
C LEU A 260 -2.44 -14.98 -20.62
N THR A 261 -2.22 -15.93 -19.71
CA THR A 261 -2.75 -17.29 -19.87
C THR A 261 -4.05 -17.53 -19.13
N ALA A 262 -4.26 -16.87 -17.99
CA ALA A 262 -5.44 -17.01 -17.14
C ALA A 262 -5.91 -15.65 -16.54
N PRO A 263 -6.18 -14.62 -17.35
CA PRO A 263 -6.46 -13.26 -16.86
C PRO A 263 -7.65 -13.17 -15.89
N THR A 264 -8.68 -14.00 -16.05
CA THR A 264 -9.84 -14.01 -15.14
C THR A 264 -9.46 -14.51 -13.75
N ALA A 265 -8.74 -15.63 -13.66
CA ALA A 265 -8.25 -16.15 -12.38
C ALA A 265 -7.26 -15.18 -11.73
N LYS A 266 -6.45 -14.49 -12.55
CA LYS A 266 -5.56 -13.47 -12.03
C LYS A 266 -6.31 -12.24 -11.53
N ALA A 267 -7.33 -11.78 -12.25
CA ALA A 267 -8.16 -10.65 -11.85
C ALA A 267 -8.81 -10.85 -10.48
N GLU A 268 -9.25 -12.07 -10.15
CA GLU A 268 -9.76 -12.40 -8.82
C GLU A 268 -8.72 -12.12 -7.71
N GLN A 269 -7.46 -12.52 -7.92
CA GLN A 269 -6.37 -12.19 -6.97
C GLN A 269 -6.10 -10.69 -6.91
N LEU A 270 -6.07 -10.03 -8.06
CA LEU A 270 -5.80 -8.60 -8.19
C LEU A 270 -6.85 -7.73 -7.48
N THR A 271 -8.11 -8.14 -7.46
CA THR A 271 -9.21 -7.39 -6.83
C THR A 271 -9.51 -7.81 -5.40
N SER A 272 -8.89 -8.89 -4.91
CA SER A 272 -9.18 -9.48 -3.59
C SER A 272 -8.95 -8.49 -2.44
N MET A 273 -7.87 -7.72 -2.45
CA MET A 273 -7.60 -6.78 -1.36
C MET A 273 -8.62 -5.65 -1.29
N PHE A 274 -8.99 -5.07 -2.44
CA PHE A 274 -10.05 -4.06 -2.52
C PHE A 274 -11.40 -4.62 -2.05
N LYS A 275 -11.74 -5.84 -2.49
CA LYS A 275 -12.97 -6.53 -2.06
C LYS A 275 -13.00 -6.68 -0.53
N ILE A 276 -11.94 -7.21 0.07
CA ILE A 276 -11.87 -7.39 1.52
C ILE A 276 -11.97 -6.05 2.25
N ALA A 277 -11.26 -5.01 1.78
CA ALA A 277 -11.35 -3.67 2.37
C ALA A 277 -12.75 -3.05 2.26
N PHE A 278 -13.45 -3.29 1.15
CA PHE A 278 -14.82 -2.83 0.96
C PHE A 278 -15.81 -3.55 1.90
N GLU A 279 -15.67 -4.87 2.06
CA GLU A 279 -16.54 -5.69 2.91
C GLU A 279 -16.25 -5.55 4.42
N ALA A 280 -15.01 -5.20 4.77
CA ALA A 280 -14.56 -4.99 6.15
C ALA A 280 -15.44 -3.97 6.91
N GLN A 281 -15.48 -4.07 8.23
CA GLN A 281 -16.13 -3.08 9.09
C GLN A 281 -15.08 -2.42 10.00
N PRO A 282 -15.31 -1.18 10.47
CA PRO A 282 -14.44 -0.57 11.44
C PRO A 282 -14.29 -1.47 12.69
N THR A 283 -13.05 -1.61 13.15
CA THR A 283 -12.73 -2.35 14.39
C THR A 283 -13.06 -1.52 15.63
N ASP A 284 -13.05 -2.15 16.80
CA ASP A 284 -13.18 -1.46 18.09
C ASP A 284 -12.13 -0.35 18.26
N ALA A 285 -10.93 -0.52 17.72
CA ALA A 285 -9.90 0.53 17.71
C ALA A 285 -10.41 1.80 17.02
N HIS A 286 -11.06 1.68 15.87
CA HIS A 286 -11.61 2.82 15.13
C HIS A 286 -12.78 3.48 15.89
N HIS A 287 -13.65 2.67 16.49
CA HIS A 287 -14.75 3.18 17.30
C HIS A 287 -14.27 3.90 18.56
N ILE A 288 -13.25 3.36 19.25
CA ILE A 288 -12.64 4.04 20.40
C ILE A 288 -12.02 5.36 19.97
N LEU A 289 -11.28 5.42 18.86
CA LEU A 289 -10.74 6.68 18.35
C LEU A 289 -11.87 7.70 18.07
N LYS A 290 -13.00 7.25 17.52
CA LYS A 290 -14.17 8.11 17.31
C LYS A 290 -14.73 8.66 18.62
N GLU A 291 -14.85 7.83 19.64
CA GLU A 291 -15.31 8.27 20.96
C GLU A 291 -14.34 9.25 21.62
N LEU A 292 -13.03 9.02 21.51
CA LEU A 292 -12.00 9.94 22.01
C LEU A 292 -12.04 11.28 21.25
N HIS A 293 -12.32 11.25 19.95
CA HIS A 293 -12.52 12.47 19.15
C HIS A 293 -13.77 13.23 19.61
N ASP A 294 -14.90 12.55 19.79
CA ASP A 294 -16.15 13.17 20.23
C ASP A 294 -16.07 13.76 21.64
N ALA A 295 -15.23 13.18 22.49
CA ALA A 295 -14.92 13.70 23.83
C ALA A 295 -13.94 14.88 23.82
N GLY A 296 -13.36 15.25 22.67
CA GLY A 296 -12.37 16.33 22.54
C GLY A 296 -10.94 15.97 22.96
N HIS A 297 -10.69 14.68 23.21
CA HIS A 297 -9.37 14.15 23.59
C HIS A 297 -8.44 14.00 22.37
N LEU A 298 -9.00 13.52 21.27
CA LEU A 298 -8.35 13.44 19.95
C LEU A 298 -8.78 14.64 19.09
N VAL A 299 -7.82 15.34 18.48
CA VAL A 299 -8.07 16.52 17.64
C VAL A 299 -7.53 16.35 16.23
N GLY A 300 -8.16 17.05 15.28
CA GLY A 300 -7.77 17.03 13.87
C GLY A 300 -8.13 15.71 13.17
N PRO A 301 -7.80 15.58 11.87
CA PRO A 301 -8.07 14.36 11.12
C PRO A 301 -7.11 13.24 11.54
N VAL A 302 -7.57 12.00 11.38
CA VAL A 302 -6.74 10.80 11.49
C VAL A 302 -5.73 10.78 10.34
N ILE A 303 -4.45 10.77 10.67
CA ILE A 303 -3.38 10.67 9.68
C ILE A 303 -3.26 9.20 9.26
N GLN A 304 -3.70 8.88 8.04
CA GLN A 304 -4.00 7.51 7.62
C GLN A 304 -3.04 7.03 6.52
N HIS A 305 -2.48 5.83 6.70
CA HIS A 305 -1.68 5.14 5.69
C HIS A 305 -2.44 4.05 4.94
N ASN A 306 -3.55 3.59 5.50
CA ASN A 306 -4.37 2.52 4.94
C ASN A 306 -5.34 3.07 3.90
N PHE A 307 -5.64 2.26 2.87
CA PHE A 307 -6.62 2.64 1.85
C PHE A 307 -8.02 2.10 2.13
N ASP A 308 -8.20 1.37 3.24
CA ASP A 308 -9.40 0.62 3.63
C ASP A 308 -10.59 1.49 4.09
N LEU A 309 -10.33 2.77 4.39
CA LEU A 309 -11.32 3.77 4.79
C LEU A 309 -12.02 3.45 6.11
N LEU A 310 -11.47 2.57 6.95
CA LEU A 310 -12.16 2.14 8.17
C LEU A 310 -12.29 3.28 9.20
N ALA A 311 -11.33 4.20 9.27
CA ALA A 311 -11.45 5.41 10.11
C ALA A 311 -12.57 6.33 9.59
N ALA A 312 -12.60 6.63 8.30
CA ALA A 312 -13.70 7.39 7.69
C ALA A 312 -15.07 6.73 7.90
N ARG A 313 -15.15 5.40 7.83
CA ARG A 313 -16.39 4.65 8.08
C ARG A 313 -16.79 4.61 9.55
N ALA A 314 -15.86 4.78 10.48
CA ALA A 314 -16.16 5.05 11.89
C ALA A 314 -16.59 6.51 12.15
N GLY A 315 -16.60 7.37 11.12
CA GLY A 315 -17.01 8.77 11.21
C GLY A 315 -15.90 9.74 11.58
N LEU A 316 -14.63 9.35 11.39
CA LEU A 316 -13.48 10.23 11.58
C LEU A 316 -13.08 10.89 10.25
N ASP A 317 -12.68 12.16 10.29
CA ASP A 317 -12.02 12.77 9.15
C ASP A 317 -10.64 12.15 8.94
N GLU A 318 -10.19 12.04 7.70
CA GLU A 318 -8.91 11.42 7.33
C GLU A 318 -7.99 12.40 6.61
N CYS A 319 -6.68 12.25 6.86
CA CYS A 319 -5.60 12.81 6.06
C CYS A 319 -4.73 11.66 5.55
N PHE A 320 -4.96 11.24 4.31
CA PHE A 320 -4.28 10.12 3.68
C PHE A 320 -2.87 10.52 3.24
N VAL A 321 -1.85 9.87 3.80
CA VAL A 321 -0.44 10.24 3.56
C VAL A 321 0.32 9.22 2.71
N ARG A 322 -0.26 8.06 2.39
CA ARG A 322 0.42 7.04 1.58
C ARG A 322 0.27 7.31 0.08
N ARG A 323 1.00 8.30 -0.44
CA ARG A 323 0.92 8.72 -1.86
C ARG A 323 2.22 8.47 -2.64
N TYR A 324 2.12 8.36 -3.96
CA TYR A 324 3.30 8.13 -4.84
C TYR A 324 3.75 9.40 -5.56
N ASP A 325 2.83 10.33 -5.81
CA ASP A 325 3.07 11.64 -6.40
C ASP A 325 3.80 12.59 -5.44
N GLN A 326 3.64 12.37 -4.13
CA GLN A 326 4.30 13.11 -3.08
C GLN A 326 5.03 12.18 -2.10
N LYS A 327 6.34 12.37 -1.96
CA LYS A 327 7.15 11.61 -0.98
C LYS A 327 6.73 11.95 0.45
N ILE A 328 6.63 13.25 0.75
CA ILE A 328 6.24 13.82 2.05
C ILE A 328 5.00 14.70 1.81
N PRO A 329 3.78 14.15 1.96
CA PRO A 329 2.56 14.94 1.81
C PRO A 329 2.35 15.92 2.97
N PRO A 330 1.60 17.01 2.76
CA PRO A 330 1.22 17.92 3.83
C PRO A 330 0.33 17.20 4.85
N VAL A 331 0.54 17.51 6.13
CA VAL A 331 -0.29 17.06 7.25
C VAL A 331 -0.77 18.30 8.00
N PRO A 332 -2.08 18.46 8.24
CA PRO A 332 -2.62 19.60 8.98
C PRO A 332 -2.42 19.39 10.48
N PHE A 333 -1.20 19.63 10.97
CA PHE A 333 -0.91 19.56 12.41
C PHE A 333 -1.68 20.65 13.17
N GLU A 334 -2.54 20.23 14.09
CA GLU A 334 -3.33 21.11 14.95
C GLU A 334 -2.45 21.83 15.96
N LYS A 335 -2.62 23.16 16.09
CA LYS A 335 -1.78 23.98 16.98
C LYS A 335 -1.94 23.61 18.46
N GLN A 336 -3.10 23.07 18.82
CA GLN A 336 -3.43 22.70 20.19
C GLN A 336 -2.98 21.28 20.56
N ALA A 337 -2.53 20.48 19.59
CA ALA A 337 -2.09 19.11 19.86
C ALA A 337 -0.71 19.10 20.49
N ASN A 338 -0.60 18.46 21.66
CA ASN A 338 0.65 18.37 22.43
C ASN A 338 1.36 17.02 22.22
N ALA A 339 0.66 16.02 21.68
CA ALA A 339 1.22 14.71 21.37
C ALA A 339 0.70 14.13 20.05
N LEU A 340 1.49 13.20 19.49
CA LEU A 340 1.11 12.32 18.39
C LEU A 340 1.06 10.88 18.91
N LEU A 341 -0.10 10.24 18.80
CA LEU A 341 -0.26 8.80 19.04
C LEU A 341 -0.15 8.05 17.70
N VAL A 342 0.84 7.18 17.58
CA VAL A 342 1.10 6.35 16.40
C VAL A 342 0.65 4.92 16.68
N VAL A 343 -0.29 4.40 15.91
CA VAL A 343 -0.87 3.06 16.15
C VAL A 343 -0.62 2.14 14.96
N GLY A 344 0.06 1.02 15.21
CA GLY A 344 0.23 -0.06 14.24
C GLY A 344 1.00 0.33 12.99
N LEU A 345 1.99 1.21 13.13
CA LEU A 345 2.83 1.71 12.05
C LEU A 345 4.31 1.53 12.37
N HIS A 346 4.96 0.66 11.61
CA HIS A 346 6.35 0.29 11.85
C HIS A 346 7.39 1.34 11.41
N ALA A 347 7.10 2.22 10.45
CA ALA A 347 8.12 3.14 9.92
C ALA A 347 7.55 4.46 9.43
N ASP A 348 8.26 5.56 9.73
CA ASP A 348 7.89 6.91 9.32
C ASP A 348 8.27 7.24 7.86
N ARG A 349 7.63 6.54 6.91
CA ARG A 349 7.94 6.72 5.47
C ARG A 349 7.54 8.10 4.93
N ARG A 350 6.75 8.86 5.68
CA ARG A 350 6.12 10.12 5.26
C ARG A 350 6.54 11.31 6.13
N ALA A 351 7.54 11.13 6.98
CA ALA A 351 8.07 12.12 7.89
C ALA A 351 6.97 12.77 8.77
N VAL A 352 5.94 12.03 9.16
CA VAL A 352 4.87 12.51 10.05
C VAL A 352 5.43 12.64 11.46
N GLN A 353 6.06 11.58 11.97
CA GLN A 353 6.61 11.50 13.31
C GLN A 353 7.79 12.45 13.46
N ALA A 354 8.67 12.52 12.47
CA ALA A 354 9.77 13.49 12.44
C ALA A 354 9.25 14.94 12.56
N ARG A 355 8.24 15.31 11.75
CA ARG A 355 7.64 16.66 11.79
C ARG A 355 6.85 16.95 13.06
N ALA A 356 6.25 15.93 13.68
CA ALA A 356 5.59 16.06 14.98
C ALA A 356 6.63 16.44 16.05
N ARG A 357 7.78 15.74 16.09
CA ARG A 357 8.90 16.06 17.00
C ARG A 357 9.46 17.47 16.75
N GLU A 358 9.66 17.87 15.50
CA GLU A 358 10.11 19.23 15.15
C GLU A 358 9.16 20.33 15.65
N ARG A 359 7.88 20.00 15.83
CA ARG A 359 6.85 20.89 16.38
C ARG A 359 6.75 20.85 17.90
N GLY A 360 7.60 20.07 18.56
CA GLY A 360 7.61 19.92 20.01
C GLY A 360 6.54 18.95 20.55
N MET A 361 5.89 18.17 19.69
CA MET A 361 4.93 17.16 20.13
C MET A 361 5.66 15.96 20.72
N LYS A 362 5.14 15.40 21.82
CA LYS A 362 5.58 14.10 22.35
C LYS A 362 5.01 12.98 21.48
N VAL A 363 5.83 11.99 21.12
CA VAL A 363 5.37 10.86 20.30
C VAL A 363 5.19 9.61 21.15
N PHE A 364 4.01 9.00 21.06
CA PHE A 364 3.66 7.73 21.67
C PHE A 364 3.37 6.70 20.59
N PHE A 365 3.89 5.49 20.75
CA PHE A 365 3.67 4.38 19.85
C PHE A 365 2.87 3.28 20.52
N VAL A 366 1.95 2.69 19.76
CA VAL A 366 1.28 1.41 20.07
C VAL A 366 1.59 0.46 18.94
N ASP A 367 2.44 -0.52 19.20
CA ASP A 367 2.75 -1.61 18.27
C ASP A 367 3.26 -2.80 19.09
N PRO A 368 2.83 -4.04 18.80
CA PRO A 368 3.37 -5.22 19.49
C PRO A 368 4.89 -5.39 19.34
N GLU A 369 5.52 -4.73 18.37
CA GLU A 369 6.94 -4.86 18.01
C GLU A 369 7.33 -6.29 17.63
N GLY A 370 6.40 -7.01 17.01
CA GLY A 370 6.57 -8.38 16.60
C GLY A 370 5.25 -9.10 16.38
N LEU A 371 5.34 -10.40 16.10
CA LEU A 371 4.19 -11.27 15.92
C LEU A 371 4.54 -12.74 16.20
N MET A 372 3.51 -13.55 16.41
CA MET A 372 3.65 -15.00 16.47
C MET A 372 3.74 -15.61 15.07
N GLU A 373 4.80 -16.36 14.80
CA GLU A 373 5.02 -17.10 13.57
C GLU A 373 5.31 -18.58 13.89
N ASN A 374 4.49 -19.50 13.38
CA ASN A 374 4.67 -20.95 13.60
C ASN A 374 4.82 -21.34 15.08
N GLY A 375 4.19 -20.58 15.98
CA GLY A 375 4.31 -20.77 17.43
C GLY A 375 5.51 -20.08 18.09
N GLU A 376 6.34 -19.35 17.34
CA GLU A 376 7.49 -18.59 17.84
C GLU A 376 7.29 -17.08 17.67
N TRP A 377 7.64 -16.30 18.69
CA TRP A 377 7.60 -14.85 18.59
C TRP A 377 8.77 -14.31 17.76
N LYS A 378 8.48 -13.52 16.73
CA LYS A 378 9.49 -12.80 15.95
C LYS A 378 9.44 -11.32 16.24
N SER A 379 10.55 -10.80 16.77
CA SER A 379 10.70 -9.37 17.05
C SER A 379 10.80 -8.56 15.76
N TYR A 380 10.04 -7.47 15.72
CA TYR A 380 9.99 -6.52 14.62
C TYR A 380 9.82 -5.08 15.16
N PRO A 381 10.86 -4.53 15.81
CA PRO A 381 10.78 -3.26 16.53
C PRO A 381 10.54 -2.08 15.58
N ILE A 382 9.77 -1.08 16.03
CA ILE A 382 9.47 0.13 15.26
C ILE A 382 10.75 0.80 14.77
N GLU A 383 10.79 1.09 13.48
CA GLU A 383 11.85 1.82 12.81
C GLU A 383 11.76 3.31 13.18
N GLY A 384 12.88 3.90 13.61
CA GLY A 384 12.96 5.35 13.85
C GLY A 384 12.38 5.84 15.18
N ALA A 385 11.79 4.96 16.00
CA ALA A 385 11.51 5.24 17.41
C ALA A 385 12.84 5.53 18.14
N ARG A 386 12.89 6.59 18.94
CA ARG A 386 14.14 7.16 19.46
C ARG A 386 13.95 7.82 20.82
N GLU A 387 15.02 8.44 21.32
CA GLU A 387 15.05 9.11 22.62
C GLU A 387 13.94 10.15 22.72
N GLY A 388 13.23 10.13 23.86
CA GLY A 388 12.11 11.03 24.09
C GLY A 388 10.77 10.55 23.53
N ASP A 389 10.73 9.44 22.78
CA ASP A 389 9.47 8.76 22.45
C ASP A 389 9.08 7.74 23.53
N VAL A 390 7.82 7.31 23.53
CA VAL A 390 7.30 6.22 24.38
C VAL A 390 6.71 5.13 23.51
N VAL A 391 7.00 3.86 23.80
CA VAL A 391 6.46 2.70 23.09
C VAL A 391 5.70 1.81 24.07
N VAL A 392 4.43 1.53 23.74
CA VAL A 392 3.57 0.56 24.41
C VAL A 392 3.45 -0.68 23.53
N ARG A 393 3.93 -1.82 24.03
CA ARG A 393 3.97 -3.09 23.29
C ARG A 393 2.67 -3.86 23.37
N ALA A 394 1.64 -3.34 22.72
CA ALA A 394 0.29 -3.92 22.75
C ALA A 394 -0.39 -3.85 21.39
N GLY A 395 -1.45 -4.65 21.22
CA GLY A 395 -2.35 -4.53 20.09
C GLY A 395 -3.13 -3.21 20.13
N ALA A 396 -3.62 -2.76 18.97
CA ALA A 396 -4.33 -1.49 18.86
C ALA A 396 -5.58 -1.43 19.77
N ILE A 397 -6.42 -2.47 19.74
CA ILE A 397 -7.66 -2.52 20.53
C ILE A 397 -7.37 -2.53 22.03
N GLU A 398 -6.39 -3.30 22.47
CA GLU A 398 -5.97 -3.43 23.87
C GLU A 398 -5.51 -2.06 24.42
N ALA A 399 -4.54 -1.43 23.76
CA ALA A 399 -3.98 -0.17 24.21
C ALA A 399 -5.02 0.97 24.21
N LEU A 400 -5.86 1.05 23.16
CA LEU A 400 -6.88 2.08 23.05
C LEU A 400 -8.02 1.90 24.06
N SER A 401 -8.39 0.65 24.35
CA SER A 401 -9.37 0.33 25.40
C SER A 401 -8.85 0.74 26.78
N ARG A 402 -7.56 0.50 27.05
CA ARG A 402 -6.90 0.96 28.27
C ARG A 402 -6.84 2.49 28.35
N LEU A 403 -6.48 3.17 27.26
CA LEU A 403 -6.49 4.64 27.19
C LEU A 403 -7.88 5.22 27.47
N LYS A 404 -8.93 4.65 26.88
CA LYS A 404 -10.32 5.06 27.11
C LYS A 404 -10.70 4.95 28.59
N ALA A 405 -10.29 3.87 29.27
CA ALA A 405 -10.53 3.70 30.70
C ALA A 405 -9.78 4.77 31.54
N LEU A 406 -8.51 5.01 31.23
CA LEU A 406 -7.68 6.02 31.90
C LEU A 406 -8.27 7.44 31.78
N LEU A 407 -8.74 7.81 30.58
CA LEU A 407 -9.37 9.11 30.35
C LEU A 407 -10.72 9.21 31.07
N ALA A 408 -11.51 8.14 31.10
CA ALA A 408 -12.77 8.13 31.86
C ALA A 408 -12.55 8.29 33.37
N ASP A 409 -11.48 7.72 33.93
CA ASP A 409 -11.08 7.93 35.33
C ASP A 409 -10.69 9.40 35.57
N ARG A 410 -9.81 9.95 34.74
CA ARG A 410 -9.38 11.36 34.80
C ARG A 410 -10.57 12.33 34.71
N ASP A 411 -11.47 12.13 33.75
CA ASP A 411 -12.62 13.01 33.54
C ASP A 411 -13.57 12.99 34.76
N ARG A 412 -13.73 11.83 35.42
CA ARG A 412 -14.48 11.72 36.69
C ARG A 412 -13.81 12.47 37.83
N GLU A 413 -12.50 12.37 37.96
CA GLU A 413 -11.75 13.09 38.99
C GLU A 413 -11.83 14.61 38.77
N GLU A 414 -11.63 15.09 37.54
CA GLU A 414 -11.76 16.51 37.21
C GLU A 414 -13.18 17.05 37.46
N ALA A 415 -14.22 16.26 37.14
CA ALA A 415 -15.60 16.64 37.42
C ALA A 415 -15.90 16.70 38.92
N THR A 416 -15.27 15.85 39.73
CA THR A 416 -15.44 15.85 41.19
C THR A 416 -14.76 17.05 41.84
N VAL A 417 -13.63 17.53 41.30
CA VAL A 417 -12.92 18.72 41.81
C VAL A 417 -13.62 20.03 41.42
N ARG A 418 -14.39 20.05 40.32
CA ARG A 418 -15.11 21.24 39.84
C ARG A 418 -16.49 21.46 40.49
N ASN A 419 -17.04 20.44 41.15
CA ASN A 419 -18.27 20.51 41.94
C ASN A 419 -17.95 20.73 43.42
#